data_AF-A0A519RM96-F1
#
_entry.id   AF-A0A519RM96-F1
#
_cell.length_a   1.000
_cell.length_b   1.000
_cell.length_c   1.000
_cell.angle_alpha   90.00
_cell.angle_beta   90.00
_cell.angle_gamma   90.00
#
_symmetry.space_group_name_H-M   'P 1'
#
loop_
_entity.id
_entity.type
_entity.pdbx_description
1 polymer ?
#
loop_
_entity_poly.entity_id
_entity_poly.type
_entity_poly.pdbx_seq_one_letter_code
_entity_poly.pdbx_strand_id
1 'polypeptide(L)'
;MHGDKIKTIRELRGFSQEYMASELGIAQNSYSKIETNQIKLTADTLQKISEILCVSIQDIMSHYPVLVNFDFVNDKRNKGMQEKLPSLDKDLVEKLIAAKDNEIHYLRELVNGLLKEIKMG
;
A
#
# COMPACT_ATOMS: atom_id res chain seq x y z
N MET A 1 -3.40 -17.32 -7.19
CA MET A 1 -4.49 -17.29 -6.18
C MET A 1 -4.33 -15.98 -5.43
N HIS A 2 -5.34 -15.10 -5.47
CA HIS A 2 -5.22 -13.68 -5.06
C HIS A 2 -6.09 -13.32 -3.85
N GLY A 3 -6.77 -14.31 -3.24
CA GLY A 3 -7.67 -14.11 -2.11
C GLY A 3 -7.00 -13.48 -0.89
N ASP A 4 -5.79 -13.95 -0.52
CA ASP A 4 -5.03 -13.38 0.59
C ASP A 4 -4.65 -11.91 0.33
N LYS A 5 -4.42 -11.56 -0.93
CA LYS A 5 -4.11 -10.19 -1.32
C LYS A 5 -5.33 -9.28 -1.21
N ILE A 6 -6.51 -9.77 -1.62
CA ILE A 6 -7.80 -9.09 -1.41
C ILE A 6 -8.04 -8.87 0.09
N LYS A 7 -7.79 -9.91 0.91
CA LYS A 7 -7.91 -9.84 2.37
C LYS A 7 -7.03 -8.74 2.96
N THR A 8 -5.75 -8.71 2.59
CA THR A 8 -4.80 -7.70 3.06
C THR A 8 -5.25 -6.28 2.70
N ILE A 9 -5.66 -6.05 1.45
CA ILE A 9 -6.13 -4.72 1.02
C ILE A 9 -7.41 -4.32 1.77
N ARG A 10 -8.36 -5.25 1.94
CA ARG A 10 -9.60 -5.04 2.68
C ARG A 10 -9.32 -4.61 4.12
N GLU A 11 -8.42 -5.32 4.80
CA GLU A 11 -8.03 -5.04 6.18
C GLU A 11 -7.33 -3.69 6.31
N LEU A 12 -6.46 -3.34 5.36
CA LEU A 12 -5.84 -2.01 5.29
C LEU A 12 -6.88 -0.90 5.08
N ARG A 13 -7.96 -1.16 4.34
CA ARG A 13 -9.09 -0.22 4.18
C ARG A 13 -10.01 -0.17 5.40
N GLY A 14 -9.85 -1.06 6.38
CA GLY A 14 -10.71 -1.15 7.56
C GLY A 14 -12.11 -1.72 7.26
N PHE A 15 -12.28 -2.42 6.14
CA PHE A 15 -13.57 -2.99 5.75
C PHE A 15 -13.79 -4.37 6.37
N SER A 16 -15.02 -4.62 6.84
CA SER A 16 -15.41 -5.97 7.28
C SER A 16 -15.76 -6.87 6.10
N GLN A 17 -15.78 -8.18 6.31
CA GLN A 17 -16.22 -9.12 5.27
C GLN A 17 -17.71 -8.95 4.96
N GLU A 18 -18.53 -8.60 5.96
CA GLU A 18 -19.96 -8.32 5.81
C GLU A 18 -20.19 -7.09 4.92
N TYR A 19 -19.39 -6.03 5.11
CA TYR A 19 -19.44 -4.85 4.25
C TYR A 19 -19.15 -5.22 2.78
N MET A 20 -18.04 -5.91 2.52
CA MET A 20 -17.68 -6.33 1.16
C MET A 20 -18.72 -7.24 0.54
N ALA A 21 -19.28 -8.16 1.31
CA ALA A 21 -20.31 -9.07 0.84
C ALA A 21 -21.60 -8.32 0.49
N SER A 22 -21.98 -7.33 1.30
CA SER A 22 -23.12 -6.44 1.05
C SER A 22 -22.93 -5.66 -0.26
N GLU A 23 -21.77 -5.02 -0.44
CA GLU A 23 -21.45 -4.24 -1.66
C GLU A 23 -21.42 -5.14 -2.92
N LEU A 24 -21.00 -6.39 -2.78
CA LEU A 24 -21.00 -7.37 -3.87
C LEU A 24 -22.36 -8.05 -4.10
N GLY A 25 -23.33 -7.87 -3.20
CA GLY A 25 -24.63 -8.55 -3.26
C GLY A 25 -24.53 -10.06 -3.04
N ILE A 26 -23.59 -10.52 -2.21
CA ILE A 26 -23.37 -11.94 -1.91
C ILE A 26 -23.43 -12.21 -0.40
N ALA A 27 -23.53 -13.49 -0.01
CA ALA A 27 -23.41 -13.87 1.39
C ALA A 27 -21.97 -13.67 1.90
N GLN A 28 -21.81 -13.26 3.17
CA GLN A 28 -20.50 -13.11 3.81
C GLN A 28 -19.63 -14.38 3.68
N ASN A 29 -20.21 -15.56 3.88
CA ASN A 29 -19.51 -16.83 3.71
C ASN A 29 -18.94 -16.99 2.29
N SER A 30 -19.69 -16.56 1.26
CA SER A 30 -19.19 -16.56 -0.13
C SER A 30 -18.00 -15.63 -0.30
N TYR A 31 -18.01 -14.45 0.34
CA TYR A 31 -16.86 -13.54 0.33
C TYR A 31 -15.65 -14.13 1.07
N SER A 32 -15.84 -14.73 2.25
CA SER A 32 -14.78 -15.41 2.99
C SER A 32 -14.12 -16.53 2.17
N LYS A 33 -14.91 -17.27 1.37
CA LYS A 33 -14.41 -18.28 0.44
C LYS A 33 -13.60 -17.70 -0.73
N ILE A 34 -13.87 -16.46 -1.14
CA ILE A 34 -13.03 -15.74 -2.11
C ILE A 34 -11.66 -15.45 -1.49
N GLU A 35 -11.63 -14.90 -0.28
CA GLU A 35 -10.37 -14.57 0.42
C GLU A 35 -9.51 -15.80 0.70
N THR A 36 -10.13 -16.93 1.01
CA THR A 36 -9.45 -18.21 1.26
C THR A 36 -9.19 -19.02 -0.02
N ASN A 37 -9.42 -18.42 -1.20
CA ASN A 37 -9.24 -19.04 -2.52
C ASN A 37 -10.06 -20.34 -2.76
N GLN A 38 -11.10 -20.58 -1.97
CA GLN A 38 -12.02 -21.71 -2.14
C GLN A 38 -13.01 -21.48 -3.30
N ILE A 39 -13.28 -20.22 -3.63
CA ILE A 39 -14.06 -19.83 -4.81
C ILE A 39 -13.15 -19.14 -5.81
N LYS A 40 -13.23 -19.55 -7.08
CA LYS A 40 -12.50 -18.90 -8.16
C LYS A 40 -13.11 -17.53 -8.47
N LEU A 41 -12.27 -16.52 -8.54
CA LEU A 41 -12.66 -15.17 -8.98
C LEU A 41 -13.01 -15.18 -10.46
N THR A 42 -14.20 -14.68 -10.78
CA THR A 42 -14.55 -14.27 -12.14
C THR A 42 -13.97 -12.89 -12.43
N ALA A 43 -13.82 -12.53 -13.71
CA ALA A 43 -13.38 -11.19 -14.10
C ALA A 43 -14.31 -10.10 -13.55
N ASP A 44 -15.63 -10.32 -13.62
CA ASP A 44 -16.64 -9.38 -13.12
C ASP A 44 -16.55 -9.19 -11.60
N THR A 45 -16.37 -10.27 -10.84
CA THR A 45 -16.19 -10.18 -9.38
C THR A 45 -14.89 -9.45 -9.04
N LEU A 46 -13.81 -9.72 -9.77
CA LEU A 46 -12.52 -9.07 -9.56
C LEU A 46 -12.60 -7.56 -9.84
N GLN A 47 -13.29 -7.16 -10.93
CA GLN A 47 -13.55 -5.77 -11.27
C GLN A 47 -14.29 -5.06 -10.12
N LYS A 48 -15.43 -5.62 -9.66
CA LYS A 48 -16.20 -5.04 -8.55
C LYS A 48 -15.38 -4.92 -7.26
N ILE A 49 -14.60 -5.95 -6.92
CA ILE A 49 -13.73 -5.92 -5.74
C ILE A 49 -12.69 -4.79 -5.87
N SER A 50 -12.08 -4.63 -7.04
CA SER A 50 -11.09 -3.57 -7.27
C SER A 50 -11.69 -2.16 -7.12
N GLU A 51 -12.93 -1.97 -7.58
CA GLU A 51 -13.68 -0.71 -7.42
C GLU A 51 -13.98 -0.41 -5.96
N ILE A 52 -14.52 -1.38 -5.21
CA ILE A 52 -14.85 -1.21 -3.78
C ILE A 52 -13.59 -0.93 -2.96
N LEU A 53 -12.49 -1.60 -3.26
CA LEU A 53 -11.21 -1.43 -2.56
C LEU A 53 -10.42 -0.20 -3.07
N CYS A 54 -10.90 0.47 -4.11
CA CYS A 54 -10.25 1.61 -4.77
C CYS A 54 -8.79 1.30 -5.11
N VAL A 55 -8.57 0.19 -5.82
CA VAL A 55 -7.27 -0.25 -6.35
C VAL A 55 -7.47 -0.73 -7.79
N SER A 56 -6.38 -0.84 -8.55
CA SER A 56 -6.48 -1.46 -9.87
C SER A 56 -6.57 -2.99 -9.77
N ILE A 57 -7.08 -3.65 -10.81
CA ILE A 57 -7.00 -5.11 -10.92
C ILE A 57 -5.53 -5.57 -10.87
N GLN A 58 -4.61 -4.81 -11.47
CA GLN A 58 -3.20 -5.15 -11.48
C GLN A 58 -2.59 -5.16 -10.07
N ASP A 59 -3.07 -4.29 -9.17
CA ASP A 59 -2.65 -4.29 -7.76
C ASP A 59 -3.04 -5.59 -7.07
N ILE A 60 -4.22 -6.14 -7.35
CA ILE A 60 -4.68 -7.43 -6.80
C ILE A 60 -3.94 -8.61 -7.45
N MET A 61 -3.60 -8.51 -8.74
CA MET A 61 -3.03 -9.62 -9.50
C MET A 61 -1.49 -9.70 -9.43
N SER A 62 -0.80 -8.60 -9.09
CA SER A 62 0.66 -8.56 -9.09
C SER A 62 1.29 -9.40 -7.97
N HIS A 63 2.57 -9.72 -8.10
CA HIS A 63 3.37 -10.35 -7.04
C HIS A 63 4.02 -9.33 -6.08
N TYR A 64 3.87 -8.04 -6.37
CA TYR A 64 4.43 -6.97 -5.54
C TYR A 64 3.49 -6.62 -4.38
N PRO A 65 4.01 -6.10 -3.26
CA PRO A 65 3.20 -5.52 -2.21
C PRO A 65 2.28 -4.43 -2.75
N VAL A 66 1.05 -4.34 -2.22
CA VAL A 66 0.10 -3.30 -2.63
C VAL A 66 0.45 -2.00 -1.94
N LEU A 67 0.55 -0.93 -2.71
CA LEU A 67 0.60 0.43 -2.19
C LEU A 67 -0.84 0.94 -2.12
N VAL A 68 -1.42 0.96 -0.91
CA VAL A 68 -2.76 1.50 -0.70
C VAL A 68 -2.63 2.99 -0.44
N ASN A 69 -3.06 3.81 -1.39
CA ASN A 69 -3.17 5.26 -1.17
C ASN A 69 -4.38 5.54 -0.28
N PHE A 70 -4.11 6.06 0.90
CA PHE A 70 -5.12 6.65 1.77
C PHE A 70 -5.33 8.10 1.33
N ASP A 71 -6.08 8.29 0.24
CA ASP A 71 -6.44 9.62 -0.20
C ASP A 71 -7.33 10.27 0.87
N PHE A 72 -6.75 11.22 1.63
CA PHE A 72 -7.44 11.99 2.68
C PHE A 72 -8.43 13.03 2.11
N VAL A 73 -8.95 12.82 0.90
CA VAL A 73 -9.78 13.81 0.20
C VAL A 73 -11.24 13.36 0.19
N ASN A 74 -11.99 13.91 1.16
CA ASN A 74 -13.43 14.19 1.10
C ASN A 74 -14.45 13.04 0.92
N ASP A 75 -14.25 11.86 1.51
CA ASP A 75 -15.39 10.96 1.70
C ASP A 75 -16.09 11.21 3.04
N LYS A 76 -17.27 11.85 2.98
CA LYS A 76 -18.12 12.16 4.16
C LYS A 76 -18.74 10.92 4.82
N ARG A 77 -18.43 9.70 4.37
CA ARG A 77 -19.09 8.46 4.79
C ARG A 77 -18.41 7.69 5.92
N ASN A 78 -17.15 7.97 6.26
CA ASN A 78 -16.46 7.26 7.35
C ASN A 78 -16.31 8.11 8.62
N LYS A 79 -17.25 7.93 9.58
CA LYS A 79 -17.11 8.35 10.99
C LYS A 79 -16.29 7.32 11.79
N GLY A 80 -15.13 6.90 11.28
CA GLY A 80 -14.11 6.24 12.10
C GLY A 80 -13.36 7.31 12.91
N MET A 81 -12.89 6.97 14.11
CA MET A 81 -12.04 7.85 14.92
C MET A 81 -10.93 8.45 14.05
N GLN A 82 -11.03 9.76 13.79
CA GLN A 82 -9.94 10.52 13.18
C GLN A 82 -8.86 10.69 14.24
N GLU A 83 -7.97 9.70 14.38
CA GLU A 83 -6.61 10.07 14.71
C GLU A 83 -6.15 10.91 13.52
N LYS A 84 -6.01 12.22 13.72
CA LYS A 84 -5.25 13.05 12.80
C LYS A 84 -3.89 12.37 12.71
N LEU A 85 -3.65 11.66 11.60
CA LEU A 85 -2.33 11.20 11.25
C LEU A 85 -1.42 12.41 11.43
N PRO A 86 -0.40 12.38 12.31
CA PRO A 86 0.47 13.51 12.50
C PRO A 86 0.99 13.85 11.12
N SER A 87 0.61 15.01 10.59
CA SER A 87 1.20 15.51 9.35
C SER A 87 2.70 15.43 9.57
N LEU A 88 3.40 14.58 8.81
CA LEU A 88 4.85 14.47 8.89
C LEU A 88 5.37 15.91 8.85
N ASP A 89 6.04 16.31 9.93
CA ASP A 89 6.50 17.69 10.07
C ASP A 89 7.45 17.96 8.90
N LYS A 90 7.01 18.84 7.99
CA LYS A 90 7.72 19.12 6.74
C LYS A 90 9.16 19.58 7.05
N ASP A 91 9.35 20.29 8.16
CA ASP A 91 10.65 20.73 8.63
C ASP A 91 11.54 19.54 9.05
N LEU A 92 10.96 18.53 9.71
CA LEU A 92 11.69 17.32 10.08
C LEU A 92 12.09 16.50 8.85
N VAL A 93 11.23 16.41 7.85
CA VAL A 93 11.51 15.71 6.59
C VAL A 93 12.62 16.42 5.82
N GLU A 94 12.56 17.75 5.71
CA GLU A 94 13.59 18.55 5.05
C GLU A 94 14.95 18.41 5.75
N LYS A 95 14.98 18.44 7.09
CA LYS A 95 16.19 18.20 7.89
C LYS A 95 16.76 16.80 7.68
N LEU A 96 15.91 15.78 7.61
CA LEU A 96 16.33 14.40 7.40
C LEU A 96 16.94 14.21 6.00
N ILE A 97 16.32 14.79 4.98
CA ILE A 97 16.84 14.77 3.59
C ILE A 97 18.21 15.43 3.54
N ALA A 98 18.34 16.64 4.09
CA ALA A 98 19.61 17.36 4.11
C ALA A 98 20.72 16.58 4.84
N ALA A 99 20.39 15.93 5.97
CA ALA A 99 21.34 15.09 6.69
C ALA A 99 21.80 13.88 5.84
N LYS A 100 20.90 13.24 5.10
CA LYS A 100 21.22 12.11 4.23
C LYS A 100 22.02 12.53 2.99
N ASP A 101 21.72 13.69 2.41
CA ASP A 101 22.49 14.23 1.29
C ASP A 101 23.93 14.54 1.69
N ASN A 102 24.13 15.10 2.89
CA ASN A 102 25.47 15.34 3.43
C ASN A 102 26.26 14.04 3.65
N GLU A 103 25.61 13.02 4.21
CA GLU A 103 26.23 11.70 4.40
C GLU A 103 26.61 11.07 3.05
N ILE A 104 25.73 11.13 2.05
CA ILE A 104 26.01 10.64 0.70
C ILE A 104 27.19 11.39 0.09
N HIS A 105 27.26 12.71 0.27
CA HIS A 105 28.37 13.52 -0.22
C HIS A 105 29.69 13.09 0.43
N TYR A 106 29.73 12.96 1.76
CA TYR A 106 30.90 12.51 2.50
C TYR A 106 31.38 11.13 2.03
N LEU A 107 30.47 10.16 1.93
CA LEU A 107 30.80 8.81 1.48
C LEU A 107 31.33 8.79 0.04
N ARG A 108 30.79 9.63 -0.85
CA ARG A 108 31.31 9.76 -2.23
C ARG A 108 32.73 10.31 -2.26
N GLU A 109 33.03 11.32 -1.45
CA GLU A 109 34.39 11.87 -1.36
C GLU A 109 35.38 10.83 -0.82
N LEU A 110 35.00 10.08 0.21
CA LEU A 110 35.84 9.01 0.76
C LEU A 110 36.12 7.92 -0.29
N VAL A 111 35.08 7.46 -1.01
CA VAL A 111 35.22 6.48 -2.09
C VAL A 111 36.12 7.02 -3.20
N ASN A 112 35.95 8.27 -3.60
CA ASN A 112 36.78 8.90 -4.63
C ASN A 112 38.25 9.01 -4.18
N GLY A 113 38.50 9.31 -2.90
CA GLY A 113 39.84 9.31 -2.30
C GLY A 113 40.50 7.95 -2.38
N LEU A 114 39.82 6.91 -1.88
CA LEU A 114 40.32 5.53 -1.91
C LEU A 114 40.57 5.03 -3.34
N LEU A 115 39.69 5.36 -4.29
CA LEU A 115 39.88 5.00 -5.70
C LEU A 115 41.08 5.68 -6.34
N LYS A 116 41.46 6.89 -5.90
CA LYS A 116 42.69 7.55 -6.36
C LYS A 116 43.92 6.86 -5.81
N GLU A 117 43.92 6.47 -4.54
CA GLU A 117 45.04 5.75 -3.91
C GLU A 117 45.29 4.40 -4.59
N ILE A 118 44.22 3.63 -4.88
CA ILE A 118 44.34 2.34 -5.59
C ILE A 118 44.86 2.51 -7.03
N LYS A 119 44.56 3.62 -7.71
CA LYS A 119 45.01 3.87 -9.09
C LYS A 119 46.46 4.38 -9.18
N MET A 120 47.05 4.81 -8.06
CA MET A 120 48.42 5.34 -8.01
C MET A 120 49.44 4.31 -7.50
N GLY A 121 49.00 3.17 -6.95
CA GLY A 121 49.84 2.02 -6.60
C GLY A 121 49.82 0.95 -7.68
#